data_AF-A0A7V7TI19-F1
#
_entry.id   AF-A0A7V7TI19-F1
#
_cell.length_a   1.000
_cell.length_b   1.000
_cell.length_c   1.000
_cell.angle_alpha   90.00
_cell.angle_beta   90.00
_cell.angle_gamma   90.00
#
_symmetry.space_group_name_H-M   'P 1'
#
loop_
_entity.id
_entity.type
_entity.pdbx_description
1 polymer ?
#
loop_
_entity_poly.entity_id
_entity_poly.type
_entity_poly.pdbx_seq_one_letter_code
_entity_poly.pdbx_strand_id
1 'polypeptide(L)'
;MLKLTFDKPWIDKYWDEVEPKVMQSVAIFESREKWVVLEDEEALNSLNKIAQNLPEIANMPITGDIAIHAERIVTILACLPLKTSLAAYGWLGALSENQHKWNFIIYVYANQVVQGKQIESNPTVPYSEILIERVSLFNFLNEFNNVFLNDNTTKLALAQYEKRVKGDHR
;
A
#
# COMPACT_ATOMS: atom_id res chain seq x y z
N MET A 1 13.58 -22.60 -4.43
CA MET A 1 13.35 -21.25 -4.98
C MET A 1 12.60 -20.48 -3.92
N LEU A 2 13.29 -19.60 -3.19
CA LEU A 2 12.68 -18.73 -2.22
C LEU A 2 11.82 -17.72 -2.99
N LYS A 3 10.53 -17.66 -2.71
CA LYS A 3 9.65 -16.58 -3.20
C LYS A 3 9.46 -15.60 -2.06
N LEU A 4 9.30 -14.31 -2.35
CA LEU A 4 8.67 -13.39 -1.38
C LEU A 4 7.30 -13.96 -1.10
N THR A 5 7.20 -14.68 0.00
CA THR A 5 5.97 -15.37 0.36
C THR A 5 5.26 -14.45 1.31
N PHE A 6 4.32 -13.71 0.72
CA PHE A 6 3.27 -13.02 1.44
C PHE A 6 2.15 -13.98 1.88
N ASP A 7 2.41 -15.29 1.83
CA ASP A 7 1.65 -16.38 2.45
C ASP A 7 1.68 -16.33 3.99
N LYS A 8 1.76 -15.14 4.58
CA LYS A 8 1.49 -15.00 5.99
C LYS A 8 -0.01 -14.76 6.13
N PRO A 9 -0.72 -15.56 6.94
CA PRO A 9 -2.15 -15.43 7.15
C PRO A 9 -2.63 -14.01 7.50
N TRP A 10 -1.76 -13.12 7.97
CA TRP A 10 -2.11 -11.74 8.29
C TRP A 10 -2.08 -10.78 7.08
N ILE A 11 -1.29 -11.05 6.03
CA ILE A 11 -1.39 -10.30 4.78
C ILE A 11 -2.69 -10.69 4.08
N ASP A 12 -3.00 -12.00 4.06
CA ASP A 12 -4.28 -12.49 3.55
C ASP A 12 -5.45 -11.87 4.33
N LYS A 13 -5.41 -11.86 5.67
CA LYS A 13 -6.42 -11.17 6.50
C LYS A 13 -6.56 -9.68 6.20
N TYR A 14 -5.47 -8.99 5.88
CA TYR A 14 -5.56 -7.57 5.48
C TYR A 14 -6.32 -7.42 4.17
N TRP A 15 -6.07 -8.31 3.22
CA TRP A 15 -6.74 -8.30 1.92
C TRP A 15 -8.16 -8.86 1.97
N ASP A 16 -8.51 -9.70 2.95
CA ASP A 16 -9.88 -10.17 3.18
C ASP A 16 -10.85 -9.01 3.47
N GLU A 17 -10.35 -7.91 4.04
CA GLU A 17 -11.13 -6.69 4.30
C GLU A 17 -11.22 -5.76 3.08
N VAL A 18 -10.51 -6.06 2.00
CA VAL A 18 -10.47 -5.25 0.78
C VAL A 18 -11.36 -5.84 -0.30
N GLU A 19 -12.12 -4.98 -0.98
CA GLU A 19 -13.00 -5.36 -2.07
C GLU A 19 -12.26 -6.09 -3.21
N PRO A 20 -12.75 -7.25 -3.70
CA PRO A 20 -12.04 -8.06 -4.70
C PRO A 20 -11.64 -7.31 -5.98
N LYS A 21 -12.45 -6.32 -6.41
CA LYS A 21 -12.16 -5.47 -7.57
C LYS A 21 -10.93 -4.58 -7.36
N VAL A 22 -10.76 -4.06 -6.14
CA VAL A 22 -9.59 -3.29 -5.74
C VAL A 22 -8.36 -4.19 -5.73
N MET A 23 -8.45 -5.39 -5.13
CA MET A 23 -7.37 -6.37 -5.14
C MET A 23 -6.92 -6.78 -6.55
N GLN A 24 -7.87 -6.98 -7.47
CA GLN A 24 -7.57 -7.29 -8.87
C GLN A 24 -6.80 -6.15 -9.54
N SER A 25 -7.23 -4.91 -9.31
CA SER A 25 -6.56 -3.72 -9.85
C SER A 25 -5.13 -3.62 -9.33
N VAL A 26 -4.93 -3.77 -8.01
CA VAL A 26 -3.60 -3.79 -7.38
C VAL A 26 -2.71 -4.88 -7.98
N ALA A 27 -3.24 -6.09 -8.22
CA ALA A 27 -2.47 -7.18 -8.84
C ALA A 27 -1.97 -6.85 -10.25
N ILE A 28 -2.76 -6.10 -11.04
CA ILE A 28 -2.36 -5.65 -12.38
C ILE A 28 -1.17 -4.68 -12.30
N PHE A 29 -1.21 -3.72 -11.37
CA PHE A 29 -0.09 -2.80 -11.16
C PHE A 29 1.16 -3.54 -10.68
N GLU A 30 1.03 -4.42 -9.69
CA GLU A 30 2.13 -5.24 -9.15
C GLU A 30 2.81 -6.06 -10.26
N SER A 31 2.05 -6.66 -11.18
CA SER A 31 2.61 -7.45 -12.29
C SER A 31 3.53 -6.67 -13.24
N ARG A 32 3.50 -5.33 -13.17
CA ARG A 32 4.34 -4.44 -13.98
C ARG A 32 5.55 -3.90 -13.21
N GLU A 33 5.67 -4.18 -11.93
CA GLU A 33 6.80 -3.76 -11.11
C GLU A 33 8.03 -4.62 -11.39
N LYS A 34 9.01 -4.05 -12.09
CA LYS A 34 10.29 -4.74 -12.42
C LYS A 34 11.43 -4.36 -11.47
N TRP A 35 11.24 -3.33 -10.66
CA TRP A 35 12.27 -2.75 -9.78
C TRP A 35 12.21 -3.29 -8.34
N VAL A 36 11.18 -4.10 -8.03
CA VAL A 36 11.01 -4.70 -6.71
C VAL A 36 11.87 -5.95 -6.57
N VAL A 37 12.25 -6.28 -5.34
CA VAL A 37 13.01 -7.51 -5.06
C VAL A 37 12.11 -8.71 -5.34
N LEU A 38 12.50 -9.63 -6.22
CA LEU A 38 11.69 -10.83 -6.55
C LEU A 38 12.46 -12.15 -6.51
N GLU A 39 13.76 -12.13 -6.81
CA GLU A 39 14.56 -13.35 -7.04
C GLU A 39 15.85 -13.43 -6.21
N ASP A 40 16.21 -12.37 -5.48
CA ASP A 40 17.41 -12.32 -4.64
C ASP A 40 17.18 -13.00 -3.29
N GLU A 41 17.64 -14.25 -3.15
CA GLU A 41 17.38 -15.07 -1.96
C GLU A 41 17.81 -14.41 -0.63
N GLU A 42 18.89 -13.64 -0.59
CA GLU A 42 19.37 -12.97 0.62
C GLU A 42 18.47 -11.77 0.99
N ALA A 43 18.13 -10.95 -0.01
CA ALA A 43 17.21 -9.84 0.16
C ALA A 43 15.81 -10.32 0.52
N LEU A 44 15.32 -11.39 -0.13
CA LEU A 44 14.03 -12.03 0.19
C LEU A 44 14.01 -12.54 1.63
N ASN A 45 15.09 -13.18 2.10
CA ASN A 45 15.21 -13.62 3.50
C ASN A 45 15.18 -12.46 4.48
N SER A 46 15.85 -11.35 4.16
CA SER A 46 15.87 -10.15 5.00
C SER A 46 14.50 -9.47 5.06
N LEU A 47 13.82 -9.31 3.92
CA LEU A 47 12.47 -8.76 3.84
C LEU A 47 11.46 -9.65 4.58
N ASN A 48 11.57 -10.97 4.46
CA ASN A 48 10.74 -11.91 5.21
C ASN A 48 10.94 -11.75 6.72
N LYS A 49 12.17 -11.58 7.21
CA LYS A 49 12.47 -11.29 8.63
C LYS A 49 11.80 -10.01 9.11
N ILE A 50 11.88 -8.93 8.32
CA ILE A 50 11.24 -7.65 8.63
C ILE A 50 9.72 -7.84 8.74
N ALA A 51 9.11 -8.56 7.80
CA ALA A 51 7.69 -8.87 7.83
C ALA A 51 7.27 -9.71 9.06
N GLN A 52 8.16 -10.56 9.61
CA GLN A 52 7.86 -11.28 10.84
C GLN A 52 7.85 -10.39 12.08
N ASN A 53 8.64 -9.32 12.06
CA ASN A 53 8.78 -8.39 13.18
C ASN A 53 7.91 -7.13 13.01
N LEU A 54 6.95 -7.15 12.08
CA LEU A 54 6.11 -5.98 11.78
C LEU A 54 5.30 -5.49 12.99
N PRO A 55 4.72 -6.35 13.85
CA PRO A 55 4.06 -5.90 15.08
C PRO A 55 5.00 -5.15 16.02
N GLU A 56 6.23 -5.61 16.18
CA GLU A 56 7.25 -4.94 16.99
C GLU A 56 7.67 -3.61 16.37
N ILE A 57 7.81 -3.56 15.04
CA ILE A 57 8.13 -2.32 14.31
C ILE A 57 6.99 -1.31 14.44
N ALA A 58 5.73 -1.74 14.34
CA ALA A 58 4.55 -0.90 14.50
C ALA A 58 4.43 -0.30 15.91
N ASN A 59 5.06 -0.95 16.90
CA ASN A 59 5.08 -0.52 18.30
C ASN A 59 6.45 0.00 18.74
N MET A 60 7.36 0.25 17.81
CA MET A 60 8.65 0.85 18.12
C MET A 60 8.42 2.21 18.82
N PRO A 61 9.10 2.49 19.94
CA PRO A 61 8.94 3.77 20.63
C PRO A 61 9.33 4.94 19.74
N ILE A 62 8.57 6.03 19.86
CA ILE A 62 8.91 7.28 19.18
C ILE A 62 9.98 8.01 19.99
N THR A 63 11.19 8.06 19.45
CA THR A 63 12.36 8.70 20.07
C THR A 63 12.88 9.85 19.21
N GLY A 64 14.01 10.46 19.60
CA GLY A 64 14.69 11.48 18.79
C GLY A 64 15.18 10.98 17.42
N ASP A 65 15.31 9.66 17.25
CA ASP A 65 15.79 9.03 16.00
C ASP A 65 14.65 8.72 15.00
N ILE A 66 13.46 9.30 15.21
CA ILE A 66 12.26 9.05 14.39
C ILE A 66 12.50 9.22 12.89
N ALA A 67 13.29 10.22 12.47
CA ALA A 67 13.58 10.48 11.07
C ALA A 67 14.39 9.35 10.42
N ILE A 68 15.39 8.81 11.13
CA ILE A 68 16.23 7.70 10.66
C ILE A 68 15.39 6.43 10.50
N HIS A 69 14.50 6.18 11.46
CA HIS A 69 13.60 5.05 11.40
C HIS A 69 12.57 5.18 10.28
N ALA A 70 11.97 6.37 10.12
CA ALA A 70 11.04 6.65 9.03
C ALA A 70 11.72 6.46 7.66
N GLU A 71 12.93 6.98 7.48
CA GLU A 71 13.74 6.79 6.28
C GLU A 71 13.90 5.30 5.91
N ARG A 72 14.38 4.49 6.86
CA ARG A 72 14.58 3.05 6.65
C ARG A 72 13.29 2.34 6.28
N ILE A 73 12.19 2.66 6.97
CA ILE A 73 10.91 2.01 6.71
C ILE A 73 10.36 2.45 5.34
N VAL A 74 10.47 3.72 4.95
CA VAL A 74 10.10 4.18 3.60
C VAL A 74 10.85 3.39 2.52
N THR A 75 12.17 3.27 2.65
CA THR A 75 12.99 2.52 1.69
C THR A 75 12.57 1.06 1.60
N ILE A 76 12.35 0.41 2.75
CA ILE A 76 11.88 -0.99 2.78
C ILE A 76 10.53 -1.11 2.07
N LEU A 77 9.55 -0.27 2.42
CA LEU A 77 8.22 -0.32 1.82
C LEU A 77 8.27 -0.10 0.31
N ALA A 78 9.05 0.86 -0.17
CA ALA A 78 9.19 1.14 -1.60
C ALA A 78 9.80 -0.02 -2.41
N CYS A 79 10.70 -0.80 -1.79
CA CYS A 79 11.35 -1.95 -2.44
C CYS A 79 10.52 -3.25 -2.40
N LEU A 80 9.47 -3.30 -1.57
CA LEU A 80 8.54 -4.43 -1.52
C LEU A 80 7.62 -4.42 -2.75
N PRO A 81 7.11 -5.58 -3.20
CA PRO A 81 5.98 -5.66 -4.11
C PRO A 81 4.76 -4.89 -3.59
N LEU A 82 4.00 -4.28 -4.50
CA LEU A 82 2.91 -3.35 -4.22
C LEU A 82 1.95 -3.84 -3.13
N LYS A 83 1.41 -5.06 -3.25
CA LYS A 83 0.44 -5.58 -2.28
C LYS A 83 1.03 -5.60 -0.88
N THR A 84 2.28 -6.01 -0.77
CA THR A 84 2.89 -6.09 0.55
C THR A 84 3.25 -4.73 1.08
N SER A 85 3.79 -3.87 0.23
CA SER A 85 4.04 -2.49 0.61
C SER A 85 2.77 -1.87 1.21
N LEU A 86 1.61 -2.08 0.59
CA LEU A 86 0.33 -1.56 1.07
C LEU A 86 -0.14 -2.24 2.36
N ALA A 87 -0.09 -3.58 2.43
CA ALA A 87 -0.49 -4.30 3.63
C ALA A 87 0.40 -3.94 4.82
N ALA A 88 1.73 -3.96 4.65
CA ALA A 88 2.69 -3.59 5.68
C ALA A 88 2.47 -2.14 6.14
N TYR A 89 2.25 -1.22 5.20
CA TYR A 89 1.91 0.18 5.52
C TYR A 89 0.62 0.29 6.34
N GLY A 90 -0.44 -0.43 5.95
CA GLY A 90 -1.70 -0.46 6.70
C GLY A 90 -1.53 -0.98 8.14
N TRP A 91 -0.77 -2.06 8.31
CA TRP A 91 -0.52 -2.66 9.62
C TRP A 91 0.33 -1.81 10.55
N LEU A 92 1.27 -1.01 10.02
CA LEU A 92 1.99 -0.01 10.82
C LEU A 92 1.05 1.03 11.47
N GLY A 93 -0.18 1.16 10.96
CA GLY A 93 -1.25 1.93 11.58
C GLY A 93 -2.20 1.11 12.44
N ALA A 94 -2.58 -0.08 11.98
CA ALA A 94 -3.58 -0.91 12.65
C ALA A 94 -3.04 -1.60 13.92
N LEU A 95 -1.77 -2.02 13.94
CA LEU A 95 -1.13 -2.69 15.10
C LEU A 95 -0.49 -1.71 16.09
N SER A 96 -0.40 -0.42 15.74
CA SER A 96 0.31 0.56 16.56
C SER A 96 -0.51 0.96 17.79
N GLU A 97 0.07 0.75 18.96
CA GLU A 97 -0.40 1.24 20.26
C GLU A 97 0.12 2.65 20.58
N ASN A 98 1.08 3.16 19.79
CA ASN A 98 1.59 4.51 19.93
C ASN A 98 0.51 5.58 19.67
N GLN A 99 0.57 6.71 20.41
CA GLN A 99 -0.32 7.86 20.21
C GLN A 99 -0.25 8.41 18.78
N HIS A 100 0.96 8.44 18.20
CA HIS A 100 1.18 8.72 16.79
C HIS A 100 1.56 7.42 16.08
N LYS A 101 0.79 7.06 15.05
CA LYS A 101 0.96 5.79 14.36
C LYS A 101 2.10 5.86 13.34
N TRP A 102 2.87 4.78 13.22
CA TRP A 102 4.04 4.74 12.34
C TRP A 102 3.68 4.95 10.87
N ASN A 103 2.55 4.42 10.39
CA ASN A 103 2.11 4.65 9.02
C ASN A 103 1.95 6.15 8.70
N PHE A 104 1.39 6.93 9.62
CA PHE A 104 1.24 8.38 9.48
C PHE A 104 2.60 9.09 9.53
N ILE A 105 3.45 8.73 10.49
CA ILE A 105 4.81 9.29 10.64
C ILE A 105 5.60 9.11 9.34
N ILE A 106 5.58 7.89 8.80
CA ILE A 106 6.26 7.50 7.56
C ILE A 106 5.72 8.30 6.37
N TYR A 107 4.40 8.44 6.27
CA TYR A 107 3.78 9.18 5.18
C TYR A 107 4.09 10.68 5.24
N VAL A 108 4.09 11.28 6.43
CA VAL A 108 4.49 12.67 6.64
C VAL A 108 5.96 12.87 6.29
N TYR A 109 6.84 11.97 6.75
CA TYR A 109 8.26 12.01 6.42
C TYR A 109 8.49 11.94 4.91
N ALA A 110 7.84 11.00 4.20
CA ALA A 110 7.96 10.87 2.75
C ALA A 110 7.55 12.17 2.04
N ASN A 111 6.43 12.78 2.44
CA ASN A 111 5.98 14.06 1.88
C ASN A 111 6.97 15.19 2.17
N GLN A 112 7.55 15.25 3.37
CA GLN A 112 8.58 16.24 3.70
C GLN A 112 9.85 16.08 2.86
N VAL A 113 10.27 14.84 2.60
CA VAL A 113 11.42 14.55 1.72
C VAL A 113 11.15 15.03 0.30
N VAL A 114 9.97 14.76 -0.26
CA VAL A 114 9.59 15.16 -1.62
C VAL A 114 9.37 16.67 -1.74
N GLN A 115 8.76 17.31 -0.74
CA GLN A 115 8.53 18.76 -0.71
C GLN A 115 9.79 19.56 -0.36
N GLY A 116 10.80 18.92 0.22
CA GLY A 116 12.08 19.51 0.57
C GLY A 116 12.86 19.95 -0.66
N LYS A 117 13.44 21.15 -0.63
CA LYS A 117 14.17 21.79 -1.75
C LYS A 117 15.53 21.14 -2.11
N GLN A 118 15.82 19.90 -1.69
CA GLN A 118 17.08 19.18 -1.99
C GLN A 118 16.85 17.91 -2.83
N ILE A 119 15.97 18.06 -3.83
CA ILE A 119 15.48 16.99 -4.72
C ILE A 119 16.63 16.24 -5.43
N GLU A 120 17.74 16.91 -5.72
CA GLU A 120 18.78 16.37 -6.60
C GLU A 120 19.88 15.54 -5.91
N SER A 121 19.90 15.43 -4.57
CA SER A 121 20.96 14.68 -3.87
C SER A 121 20.51 13.79 -2.71
N ASN A 122 19.23 13.82 -2.33
CA ASN A 122 18.75 12.94 -1.26
C ASN A 122 18.36 11.57 -1.85
N PRO A 123 19.09 10.48 -1.52
CA PRO A 123 18.82 9.14 -2.05
C PRO A 123 17.45 8.58 -1.65
N THR A 124 16.77 9.20 -0.68
CA THR A 124 15.45 8.79 -0.18
C THR A 124 14.29 9.31 -1.02
N VAL A 125 14.52 10.29 -1.90
CA VAL A 125 13.47 10.91 -2.73
C VAL A 125 12.72 9.88 -3.59
N PRO A 126 13.38 9.03 -4.41
CA PRO A 126 12.66 8.05 -5.24
C PRO A 126 11.81 7.07 -4.42
N TYR A 127 12.31 6.64 -3.27
CA TYR A 127 11.56 5.73 -2.38
C TYR A 127 10.35 6.41 -1.75
N SER A 128 10.48 7.69 -1.42
CA SER A 128 9.40 8.50 -0.87
C SER A 128 8.30 8.72 -1.90
N GLU A 129 8.66 9.04 -3.14
CA GLU A 129 7.72 9.16 -4.27
C GLU A 129 6.97 7.85 -4.52
N ILE A 130 7.69 6.72 -4.60
CA ILE A 130 7.07 5.39 -4.77
C ILE A 130 6.05 5.14 -3.67
N LEU A 131 6.40 5.37 -2.39
CA LEU A 131 5.46 5.14 -1.29
C LEU A 131 4.21 6.01 -1.40
N ILE A 132 4.39 7.31 -1.68
CA ILE A 132 3.27 8.27 -1.81
C ILE A 132 2.34 7.84 -2.94
N GLU A 133 2.87 7.51 -4.11
CA GLU A 133 2.10 7.07 -5.27
C GLU A 133 1.34 5.76 -4.98
N ARG A 134 1.98 4.80 -4.30
CA ARG A 134 1.32 3.55 -3.92
C ARG A 134 0.13 3.77 -2.99
N VAL A 135 0.32 4.56 -1.92
CA VAL A 135 -0.75 4.89 -0.97
C VAL A 135 -1.87 5.67 -1.68
N SER A 136 -1.52 6.63 -2.55
CA SER A 136 -2.47 7.41 -3.32
C SER A 136 -3.29 6.55 -4.28
N LEU A 137 -2.64 5.63 -5.00
CA LEU A 137 -3.29 4.65 -5.86
C LEU A 137 -4.28 3.80 -5.08
N PHE A 138 -3.88 3.25 -3.93
CA PHE A 138 -4.76 2.40 -3.12
C PHE A 138 -5.99 3.18 -2.60
N ASN A 139 -5.78 4.38 -2.08
CA ASN A 139 -6.87 5.25 -1.63
C ASN A 139 -7.81 5.62 -2.79
N PHE A 140 -7.26 5.95 -3.95
CA PHE A 140 -8.04 6.22 -5.16
C PHE A 140 -8.88 5.00 -5.57
N LEU A 141 -8.29 3.81 -5.61
CA LEU A 141 -9.00 2.59 -6.00
C LEU A 141 -10.13 2.24 -5.02
N ASN A 142 -9.89 2.37 -3.72
CA ASN A 142 -10.92 2.16 -2.69
C ASN A 142 -12.06 3.18 -2.83
N GLU A 143 -11.74 4.46 -2.95
CA GLU A 143 -12.75 5.51 -3.11
C GLU A 143 -13.52 5.35 -4.42
N PHE A 144 -12.81 5.04 -5.51
CA PHE A 144 -13.42 4.80 -6.81
C PHE A 144 -14.39 3.61 -6.76
N ASN A 145 -14.01 2.53 -6.07
CA ASN A 145 -14.88 1.41 -5.85
C ASN A 145 -16.13 1.81 -5.04
N ASN A 146 -15.94 2.51 -3.92
CA ASN A 146 -17.01 2.92 -3.02
C ASN A 146 -18.00 3.90 -3.66
N VAL A 147 -17.53 4.83 -4.48
CA VAL A 147 -18.36 5.88 -5.07
C VAL A 147 -18.96 5.43 -6.42
N PHE A 148 -18.16 4.84 -7.29
CA PHE A 148 -18.54 4.62 -8.70
C PHE A 148 -18.86 3.17 -9.05
N LEU A 149 -18.21 2.19 -8.41
CA LEU A 149 -18.40 0.77 -8.74
C LEU A 149 -19.24 0.00 -7.72
N ASN A 150 -19.83 0.70 -6.75
CA ASN A 150 -20.74 0.09 -5.79
C ASN A 150 -21.98 -0.46 -6.52
N ASP A 151 -22.62 -1.45 -5.89
CA ASP A 151 -23.75 -2.16 -6.48
C ASP A 151 -24.92 -1.25 -6.82
N ASN A 152 -25.12 -0.15 -6.08
CA ASN A 152 -26.22 0.77 -6.32
C ASN A 152 -25.98 1.62 -7.59
N THR A 153 -24.78 2.18 -7.75
CA THR A 153 -24.38 2.94 -8.94
C THR A 153 -24.38 2.02 -10.16
N THR A 154 -23.90 0.79 -10.01
CA THR A 154 -23.91 -0.22 -11.09
C THR A 154 -25.34 -0.60 -11.48
N LYS A 155 -26.22 -0.88 -10.51
CA LYS A 155 -27.65 -1.17 -10.76
C LYS A 155 -28.35 0.02 -11.41
N LEU A 156 -28.07 1.25 -10.98
CA LEU A 156 -28.62 2.47 -11.59
C LEU A 156 -28.15 2.63 -13.04
N ALA A 157 -26.86 2.43 -13.32
CA ALA A 157 -26.31 2.49 -14.67
C ALA A 157 -26.93 1.42 -15.58
N LEU A 158 -27.06 0.18 -15.09
CA LEU A 158 -27.72 -0.91 -15.81
C LEU A 158 -29.21 -0.62 -16.06
N ALA A 159 -29.95 -0.14 -15.06
CA ALA A 159 -31.35 0.24 -15.20
C ALA A 159 -31.55 1.40 -16.19
N GLN A 160 -30.65 2.39 -16.20
CA GLN A 160 -30.67 3.47 -17.19
C GLN A 160 -30.33 2.97 -18.60
N TYR A 161 -29.37 2.05 -18.73
CA TYR A 161 -29.05 1.42 -20.00
C TYR A 161 -30.25 0.62 -20.55
N GLU A 162 -30.89 -0.20 -19.72
CA GLU A 162 -32.08 -0.96 -20.11
C GLU A 162 -33.22 -0.04 -20.55
N LYS A 163 -33.52 1.02 -19.79
CA LYS A 163 -34.53 2.01 -20.18
C LYS A 163 -34.21 2.70 -21.52
N ARG A 164 -32.94 3.05 -21.76
CA ARG A 164 -32.53 3.79 -22.97
C ARG A 164 -32.39 2.91 -24.22
N VAL A 165 -32.02 1.64 -24.06
CA VAL A 165 -31.71 0.75 -25.19
C VAL A 165 -32.84 -0.24 -25.47
N LYS A 166 -33.53 -0.75 -24.45
CA LYS A 166 -34.62 -1.73 -24.62
C LYS A 166 -36.01 -1.06 -24.67
N GLY A 167 -36.11 0.22 -24.30
CA GLY A 167 -37.36 0.96 -24.19
C GLY A 167 -38.17 0.56 -22.95
N ASP A 168 -38.97 1.50 -22.43
CA ASP A 168 -39.86 1.21 -21.30
C ASP A 168 -40.90 0.17 -21.72
N HIS A 169 -40.79 -1.06 -21.20
CA HIS A 169 -41.89 -2.04 -21.23
C HIS A 169 -42.93 -1.61 -20.20
N ARG A 170 -43.78 -0.64 -20.57
CA ARG A 170 -45.04 -0.36 -19.89
C ARG A 170 -46.19 -1.06 -20.60
#